data_AF-A0A7V8JWG1-F1
#
_entry.id   AF-A0A7V8JWG1-F1
#
_cell.length_a   1.000
_cell.length_b   1.000
_cell.length_c   1.000
_cell.angle_alpha   90.00
_cell.angle_beta   90.00
_cell.angle_gamma   90.00
#
_symmetry.space_group_name_H-M   'P 1'
#
loop_
_entity.id
_entity.type
_entity.pdbx_description
1 polymer ?
#
loop_
_entity_poly.entity_id
_entity_poly.type
_entity_poly.pdbx_seq_one_letter_code
_entity_poly.pdbx_strand_id
1 'polypeptide(L)' 'MPTEQMGDYEIEYSGVRVIGGDEWVANVAIFGHSCNPMHRNPVFPSQRVLADQTFADEKSAEKSALQVAHELLEKQETRH' A
#
# COMPACT_ATOMS: atom_id res chain seq x y z
N MET A 1 5.66 -9.92 1.24
CA MET A 1 4.89 -8.74 0.82
C MET A 1 5.33 -8.37 -0.58
N PRO A 2 4.43 -8.38 -1.57
CA PRO A 2 4.74 -7.95 -2.92
C PRO A 2 5.04 -6.45 -2.99
N THR A 3 5.86 -6.06 -3.96
CA THR A 3 6.15 -4.67 -4.30
C THR A 3 5.90 -4.40 -5.78
N GLU A 4 5.52 -3.17 -6.10
CA GLU A 4 5.30 -2.70 -7.47
C GLU A 4 5.98 -1.33 -7.64
N GLN A 5 6.58 -1.10 -8.81
CA GLN A 5 7.23 0.17 -9.13
C GLN A 5 6.34 0.99 -10.06
N MET A 6 6.04 2.23 -9.67
CA MET A 6 5.24 3.18 -10.43
C MET A 6 5.99 4.52 -10.51
N GLY A 7 6.65 4.75 -11.65
CA GLY A 7 7.53 5.91 -11.83
C GLY A 7 8.68 5.92 -10.82
N ASP A 8 8.81 7.03 -10.08
CA ASP A 8 9.81 7.19 -9.02
C ASP A 8 9.34 6.65 -7.64
N TYR A 9 8.16 6.02 -7.59
CA TYR A 9 7.59 5.44 -6.39
C TYR A 9 7.69 3.92 -6.39
N GLU A 10 7.99 3.36 -5.22
CA GLU A 10 7.89 1.93 -4.90
C GLU A 10 6.69 1.73 -3.96
N ILE A 11 5.75 0.89 -4.37
CA ILE A 11 4.55 0.56 -3.63
C ILE A 11 4.76 -0.82 -3.00
N GLU A 12 4.59 -0.91 -1.69
CA GLU A 12 4.50 -2.18 -0.97
C GLU A 12 3.07 -2.35 -0.48
N TYR A 13 2.46 -3.48 -0.84
CA TYR A 13 1.07 -3.77 -0.52
C TYR A 13 0.96 -5.16 0.11
N SER A 14 0.08 -5.29 1.10
CA SER A 14 -0.11 -6.54 1.82
C SER A 14 -1.53 -6.70 2.35
N GLY A 15 -2.00 -7.94 2.37
CA GLY A 15 -3.15 -8.35 3.15
C GLY A 15 -2.69 -8.74 4.54
N VAL A 16 -3.18 -8.03 5.57
CA VAL A 16 -2.86 -8.34 6.97
C VAL A 16 -4.07 -8.99 7.62
N ARG A 17 -3.90 -10.18 8.19
CA ARG A 17 -4.98 -10.85 8.93
C ARG A 17 -5.30 -10.10 10.23
N VAL A 18 -6.58 -9.91 10.51
CA VAL A 18 -7.05 -9.28 11.75
C VAL A 18 -6.81 -10.20 12.94
N ILE A 19 -6.24 -9.68 14.01
CA ILE A 19 -6.02 -10.44 15.25
C ILE A 19 -7.37 -10.86 15.82
N GLY A 20 -7.58 -12.17 15.97
CA GLY A 20 -8.81 -12.73 16.53
C GLY A 20 -9.94 -12.93 15.51
N GLY A 21 -9.67 -12.76 14.21
CA GLY A 21 -10.63 -13.01 13.13
C GLY A 21 -10.06 -13.78 11.94
N ASP A 22 -10.94 -14.17 11.03
CA ASP A 22 -10.61 -14.75 9.72
C ASP A 22 -10.61 -13.70 8.60
N GLU A 23 -10.77 -12.44 8.98
CA GLU A 23 -10.79 -11.29 8.10
C GLU A 23 -9.39 -10.78 7.78
N TRP A 24 -9.27 -10.17 6.61
CA TRP A 24 -8.05 -9.55 6.11
C TRP A 24 -8.26 -8.06 5.90
N VAL A 25 -7.23 -7.27 6.12
CA VAL A 25 -7.24 -5.83 5.87
C VAL A 25 -6.18 -5.47 4.85
N ALA A 26 -6.48 -4.47 4.04
CA ALA A 26 -5.56 -3.93 3.06
C ALA A 26 -4.57 -2.99 3.74
N ASN A 27 -3.28 -3.19 3.49
CA ASN A 27 -2.21 -2.37 4.03
C ASN A 27 -1.29 -1.92 2.89
N VAL A 28 -0.91 -0.64 2.90
CA VAL A 28 -0.06 -0.01 1.87
C VAL A 28 1.05 0.78 2.53
N ALA A 29 2.25 0.69 1.96
CA ALA A 29 3.31 1.66 2.11
C ALA A 29 3.73 2.15 0.72
N ILE A 30 4.05 3.45 0.60
CA ILE A 30 4.60 4.02 -0.62
C ILE A 30 5.92 4.68 -0.25
N PHE A 31 6.95 4.31 -0.98
CA PHE A 31 8.29 4.86 -0.87
C PHE A 31 8.58 5.72 -2.09
N GLY A 32 9.03 6.95 -1.87
CA GLY A 32 9.49 7.80 -2.96
C GLY A 32 10.98 7.60 -3.25
N HIS A 33 11.48 8.38 -4.20
CA HIS A 33 12.90 8.46 -4.48
C HIS A 33 13.71 8.71 -3.20
N SER A 34 14.76 7.91 -3.01
CA SER A 34 15.70 8.06 -1.90
C SER A 34 17.11 8.29 -2.46
N CYS A 35 17.76 9.36 -2.01
CA CYS A 35 19.17 9.60 -2.33
C CYS A 35 20.12 8.70 -1.52
N ASN A 36 19.59 7.90 -0.58
CA ASN A 36 20.36 6.95 0.22
C ASN A 36 19.92 5.51 -0.10
N PRO A 37 20.73 4.72 -0.83
CA PRO A 37 20.40 3.34 -1.18
C PRO A 37 20.12 2.42 0.03
N MET A 38 20.62 2.78 1.21
CA MET A 38 20.41 2.03 2.45
C MET A 38 19.05 2.30 3.11
N HIS A 39 18.29 3.29 2.64
CA HIS A 39 17.04 3.70 3.29
C HIS A 39 15.94 3.93 2.24
N ARG A 40 14.80 3.28 2.40
CA ARG A 40 13.58 3.64 1.65
C ARG A 40 13.02 4.93 2.24
N ASN A 41 12.51 5.83 1.41
CA ASN A 41 11.91 7.08 1.86
C ASN A 41 10.38 6.93 1.94
N PRO A 42 9.77 6.62 3.11
CA PRO A 42 8.33 6.42 3.21
C PRO A 42 7.58 7.75 3.04
N VAL A 43 7.08 8.01 1.83
CA VAL A 43 6.20 9.16 1.55
C VAL A 43 4.78 8.88 2.00
N PHE A 44 4.41 7.59 2.04
CA PHE A 44 3.22 7.09 2.69
C PHE A 44 3.64 5.92 3.58
N PRO A 45 3.72 6.10 4.92
CA PRO A 45 4.15 5.04 5.81
C PRO A 45 3.18 3.86 5.75
N SER A 46 3.68 2.67 6.07
CA SER A 46 2.88 1.45 6.13
C SER A 46 1.67 1.63 7.04
N GLN A 47 0.48 1.61 6.44
CA GLN A 47 -0.77 1.78 7.17
C GLN A 47 -1.93 1.06 6.50
N ARG A 48 -2.94 0.74 7.33
CA ARG A 48 -4.20 0.17 6.88
C ARG A 48 -4.93 1.17 5.99
N VAL A 49 -5.27 0.73 4.79
CA VAL A 49 -6.19 1.43 3.89
C VAL A 49 -7.56 0.76 3.94
N LEU A 50 -8.60 1.49 3.52
CA LEU A 50 -9.98 1.01 3.57
C LEU A 50 -10.36 0.54 4.99
N ALA A 51 -10.21 1.44 5.98
CA ALA A 51 -10.41 1.13 7.39
C ALA A 51 -11.80 0.53 7.72
N ASP A 52 -12.81 0.84 6.90
CA ASP A 52 -14.18 0.36 7.04
C ASP A 52 -14.45 -0.95 6.28
N GLN A 53 -13.45 -1.49 5.56
CA GLN A 53 -13.56 -2.72 4.79
C GLN A 53 -12.64 -3.82 5.35
N THR A 54 -13.15 -5.03 5.26
CA THR A 54 -12.43 -6.28 5.51
C THR A 54 -12.64 -7.21 4.30
N PHE A 55 -11.68 -8.12 4.11
CA PHE A 55 -11.64 -9.04 3.00
C PHE A 55 -11.68 -10.47 3.52
N ALA A 56 -12.27 -11.37 2.73
CA ALA A 56 -12.35 -12.79 3.08
C ALA A 56 -11.00 -13.52 2.92
N ASP A 57 -10.09 -12.97 2.11
CA ASP A 57 -8.80 -13.58 1.80
C ASP A 57 -7.70 -12.53 1.60
N GLU A 58 -6.46 -12.99 1.76
CA GLU A 58 -5.25 -12.17 1.62
C GLU A 58 -5.14 -11.51 0.24
N LYS A 59 -5.43 -12.23 -0.84
CA LYS A 59 -5.26 -11.73 -2.21
C LYS A 59 -6.24 -10.61 -2.54
N SER A 60 -7.48 -10.71 -2.05
CA SER A 60 -8.48 -9.65 -2.18
C SER A 60 -8.06 -8.38 -1.44
N ALA A 61 -7.47 -8.52 -0.25
CA ALA A 61 -6.91 -7.40 0.50
C ALA A 61 -5.69 -6.79 -0.21
N GLU A 62 -4.77 -7.61 -0.71
CA GLU A 62 -3.60 -7.16 -1.48
C GLU A 62 -4.00 -6.39 -2.75
N LYS A 63 -4.95 -6.91 -3.53
CA LYS A 63 -5.42 -6.26 -4.75
C LYS A 63 -6.07 -4.91 -4.45
N SER A 64 -6.84 -4.83 -3.38
CA SER A 64 -7.49 -3.59 -2.97
C SER A 64 -6.48 -2.58 -2.40
N ALA A 65 -5.47 -3.06 -1.67
CA ALA A 65 -4.33 -2.25 -1.24
C ALA A 65 -3.62 -1.62 -2.45
N LEU A 66 -3.29 -2.43 -3.46
CA LEU A 66 -2.64 -1.95 -4.67
C LEU A 66 -3.49 -0.91 -5.42
N GLN A 67 -4.80 -1.17 -5.59
CA GLN A 67 -5.70 -0.22 -6.25
C GLN A 67 -5.73 1.14 -5.51
N VAL A 68 -5.81 1.12 -4.18
CA VAL A 68 -5.77 2.36 -3.39
C VAL A 68 -4.43 3.08 -3.54
N ALA A 69 -3.33 2.35 -3.60
CA ALA A 69 -2.01 2.95 -3.82
C ALA A 69 -1.94 3.68 -5.18
N HIS A 70 -2.46 3.07 -6.25
CA HIS A 70 -2.56 3.72 -7.56
C HIS A 70 -3.43 4.99 -7.50
N GLU A 71 -4.61 4.92 -6.89
CA GLU A 71 -5.49 6.09 -6.73
C GLU A 71 -4.84 7.22 -5.91
N LEU A 72 -4.02 6.89 -4.91
CA LEU A 72 -3.28 7.87 -4.12
C LEU A 72 -2.19 8.57 -4.95
N LEU A 73 -1.48 7.82 -5.78
CA LEU A 73 -0.44 8.34 -6.67
C LEU A 73 -1.04 9.19 -7.81
N GLU A 74 -2.12 8.74 -8.44
CA GLU A 74 -2.82 9.53 -9.46
C GLU A 74 -3.33 10.87 -8.92
N LYS A 75 -3.84 10.89 -7.68
CA LYS A 75 -4.26 12.13 -6.99
C LYS A 75 -3.08 13.04 -6.63
N GLN A 76 -1.89 12.48 -6.40
CA GLN A 76 -0.66 13.26 -6.15
C GLN A 76 -0.17 13.92 -7.45
N GLU A 77 -0.17 13.18 -8.57
CA GLU A 77 0.26 13.71 -9.87
C GLU A 77 -0.65 14.84 -10.37
N THR A 78 -1.96 14.75 -10.12
CA THR A 78 -2.93 15.77 -10.55
C THR A 78 -2.83 17.08 -9.74
N ARG A 79 -2.10 17.09 -8.61
CA ARG A 79 -1.94 18.28 -7.76
C ARG A 79 -0.71 19.13 -8.11
N HIS A 80 0.09 18.72 -9.10
CA HIS A 80 1.25 19.45 -9.62
C HIS A 80 0.94 20.14 -10.95
#